data_AF-A0A968XTM4-F1
#
_entry.id   AF-A0A968XTM4-F1
#
_cell.length_a   1.000
_cell.length_b   1.000
_cell.length_c   1.000
_cell.angle_alpha   90.00
_cell.angle_beta   90.00
_cell.angle_gamma   90.00
#
_symmetry.space_group_name_H-M   'P 1'
#
loop_
_entity.id
_entity.type
_entity.pdbx_description
1 polymer ?
#
loop_
_entity_poly.entity_id
_entity_poly.type
_entity_poly.pdbx_seq_one_letter_code
_entity_poly.pdbx_strand_id
1 'polypeptide(L)'
;MAQGRGVLTAQIAVQEQVIGEQIALARKLMLFVPALRQAIAELRPHYLATYLYELSGDFSTFYTADRVMVDDPPIRSRRLLLCARTLRVLETGLHLLGLETLERM
;
A
#
# COMPACT_ATOMS: atom_id res chain seq x y z
N MET A 1 -21.10 38.12 17.67
CA MET A 1 -19.75 37.87 18.20
C MET A 1 -19.44 36.39 18.01
N ALA A 2 -18.85 36.02 16.87
CA ALA A 2 -18.56 34.64 16.51
C ALA A 2 -17.05 34.39 16.69
N GLN A 3 -16.67 33.53 17.64
CA GLN A 3 -15.30 33.05 17.77
C GLN A 3 -15.14 31.78 16.93
N GLY A 4 -14.20 31.86 15.99
CA GLY A 4 -13.95 30.86 14.96
C GLY A 4 -13.27 29.62 15.51
N ARG A 5 -13.81 28.47 15.08
CA ARG A 5 -13.10 27.18 15.10
C ARG A 5 -11.93 27.27 14.12
N GLY A 6 -10.74 27.49 14.66
CA GLY A 6 -9.49 27.26 13.94
C GLY A 6 -9.37 25.79 13.62
N VAL A 7 -9.79 25.40 12.42
CA VAL A 7 -9.41 24.13 11.80
C VAL A 7 -7.89 24.11 11.72
N LEU A 8 -7.30 23.13 12.41
CA LEU A 8 -5.89 22.79 12.37
C LEU A 8 -5.58 22.23 10.97
N THR A 9 -5.44 23.11 9.98
CA THR A 9 -4.87 22.77 8.69
C THR A 9 -3.39 22.51 8.93
N ALA A 10 -3.06 21.27 9.32
CA ALA A 10 -1.69 20.80 9.41
C ALA A 10 -1.05 21.02 8.05
N GLN A 11 -0.14 21.98 7.99
CA GLN A 11 0.71 22.26 6.85
C GLN A 11 1.55 21.00 6.57
N ILE A 12 1.09 20.17 5.65
CA ILE A 12 1.94 19.16 5.04
C ILE A 12 2.74 19.93 4.00
N ALA A 13 3.98 20.29 4.37
CA ALA A 13 4.99 20.68 3.39
C ALA A 13 5.17 19.48 2.44
N VAL A 14 4.57 19.59 1.25
CA VAL A 14 4.58 18.57 0.22
C VAL A 14 6.00 18.46 -0.32
N GLN A 15 6.76 17.49 0.18
CA GLN A 15 7.89 16.92 -0.56
C GLN A 15 7.28 16.15 -1.73
N GLU A 16 7.08 16.88 -2.84
CA GLU A 16 6.21 16.54 -3.98
C GLU A 16 6.57 15.22 -4.67
N GLN A 17 7.83 14.79 -4.59
CA GLN A 17 8.30 13.54 -5.18
C GLN A 17 8.17 12.32 -4.24
N VAL A 18 8.26 12.54 -2.92
CA VAL A 18 8.28 11.50 -1.88
C VAL A 18 6.87 10.94 -1.61
N ILE A 19 5.84 11.75 -1.85
CA ILE A 19 4.45 11.36 -1.66
C ILE A 19 3.91 10.54 -2.86
N GLY A 20 4.49 10.70 -4.05
CA GLY A 20 4.01 10.06 -5.28
C GLY A 20 3.96 8.53 -5.19
N GLU A 21 5.07 7.90 -4.83
CA GLU A 21 5.16 6.43 -4.73
C GLU A 21 4.31 5.87 -3.58
N GLN A 22 4.23 6.59 -2.45
CA GLN A 22 3.35 6.23 -1.33
C GLN A 22 1.88 6.25 -1.75
N ILE A 23 1.45 7.26 -2.50
CA ILE A 23 0.09 7.36 -3.04
C ILE A 23 -0.15 6.28 -4.10
N ALA A 24 0.81 6.01 -4.98
CA ALA A 24 0.70 4.96 -5.98
C ALA A 24 0.49 3.60 -5.34
N LEU A 25 1.31 3.23 -4.34
CA LEU A 25 1.15 1.99 -3.58
C LEU A 25 -0.19 1.95 -2.84
N ALA A 26 -0.59 3.03 -2.17
CA ALA A 26 -1.89 3.09 -1.49
C ALA A 26 -3.07 2.91 -2.45
N ARG A 27 -2.98 3.48 -3.66
CA ARG A 27 -3.97 3.26 -4.72
C ARG A 27 -3.98 1.81 -5.18
N LYS A 28 -2.81 1.19 -5.37
CA LYS A 28 -2.70 -0.22 -5.74
C LYS A 28 -3.34 -1.13 -4.70
N LEU A 29 -3.14 -0.85 -3.41
CA LEU A 29 -3.78 -1.62 -2.32
C LEU A 29 -5.31 -1.58 -2.39
N MET A 30 -5.91 -0.46 -2.79
CA MET A 30 -7.37 -0.35 -2.97
C MET A 30 -7.91 -1.21 -4.11
N LEU A 31 -7.06 -1.62 -5.07
CA LEU A 31 -7.46 -2.44 -6.22
C LEU A 31 -7.52 -3.95 -5.92
N PHE A 32 -7.18 -4.40 -4.71
CA PHE A 32 -7.26 -5.81 -4.34
C PHE A 32 -8.67 -6.40 -4.50
N VAL A 33 -9.69 -5.71 -3.95
CA VAL A 33 -11.08 -6.18 -4.02
C VAL A 33 -11.60 -6.20 -5.46
N PRO A 34 -11.39 -5.15 -6.28
CA PRO A 34 -11.67 -5.22 -7.72
C PRO A 34 -11.00 -6.40 -8.44
N ALA A 35 -9.70 -6.62 -8.23
CA ALA A 35 -8.96 -7.70 -8.86
C ALA A 35 -9.52 -9.08 -8.46
N LEU A 36 -9.82 -9.27 -7.18
CA LEU A 36 -10.44 -10.49 -6.67
C LEU A 36 -11.84 -10.71 -7.26
N ARG A 37 -12.67 -9.66 -7.32
CA ARG A 37 -14.01 -9.74 -7.94
C ARG A 37 -13.92 -10.14 -9.41
N GLN A 38 -12.97 -9.58 -10.14
CA GLN A 38 -12.75 -9.93 -11.55
C GLN A 38 -12.32 -11.40 -11.69
N ALA A 39 -11.37 -11.85 -10.87
CA ALA A 39 -10.93 -13.24 -10.87
C ALA A 39 -12.09 -14.23 -10.64
N ILE A 40 -13.00 -13.90 -9.71
CA ILE A 40 -14.19 -14.71 -9.42
C ILE A 40 -15.21 -14.65 -10.57
N ALA A 41 -15.53 -13.45 -11.06
CA ALA A 41 -16.55 -13.25 -12.09
C ALA A 41 -16.20 -13.94 -13.41
N GLU A 42 -14.91 -13.95 -13.77
CA GLU A 42 -14.43 -14.59 -14.99
C GLU A 42 -13.91 -16.02 -14.79
N LEU A 43 -13.95 -16.55 -13.56
CA LEU A 43 -13.39 -17.85 -13.17
C LEU A 43 -11.93 -18.01 -13.60
N ARG A 44 -11.14 -16.95 -13.42
CA ARG A 44 -9.78 -16.80 -13.93
C ARG A 44 -8.84 -16.30 -12.82
N PRO A 45 -8.16 -17.20 -12.10
CA PRO A 45 -7.30 -16.83 -10.95
C PRO A 45 -6.08 -15.98 -11.36
N HIS A 46 -5.68 -16.01 -12.62
CA HIS A 46 -4.54 -15.23 -13.10
C HIS A 46 -4.73 -13.72 -12.92
N TYR A 47 -5.96 -13.20 -12.90
CA TYR A 47 -6.19 -11.78 -12.61
C TYR A 47 -5.69 -11.38 -11.22
N LEU A 48 -5.93 -12.25 -10.23
CA LEU A 48 -5.41 -12.04 -8.87
C LEU A 48 -3.88 -12.18 -8.86
N ALA A 49 -3.33 -13.18 -9.54
CA ALA A 49 -1.88 -13.38 -9.62
C ALA A 49 -1.15 -12.17 -10.24
N THR A 50 -1.67 -11.65 -11.36
CA THR A 50 -1.14 -10.45 -12.02
C THR A 50 -1.21 -9.24 -11.10
N TYR A 51 -2.32 -9.05 -10.40
CA TYR A 51 -2.45 -7.96 -9.43
C TYR A 51 -1.38 -8.04 -8.32
N LEU A 52 -1.16 -9.23 -7.74
CA LEU A 52 -0.18 -9.43 -6.67
C LEU A 52 1.25 -9.22 -7.18
N TYR A 53 1.54 -9.66 -8.40
CA TYR A 53 2.82 -9.41 -9.06
C TYR A 53 3.08 -7.90 -9.23
N GLU A 54 2.12 -7.16 -9.77
CA GLU A 54 2.24 -5.72 -9.94
C GLU A 54 2.33 -4.99 -8.60
N LEU A 55 1.55 -5.39 -7.58
CA LEU A 55 1.63 -4.83 -6.24
C LEU A 55 3.03 -5.02 -5.62
N SER A 56 3.66 -6.18 -5.83
CA SER A 56 5.02 -6.43 -5.36
C SER A 56 6.05 -5.54 -6.06
N GLY A 57 5.84 -5.23 -7.34
CA GLY A 57 6.65 -4.28 -8.10
C GLY A 57 6.53 -2.86 -7.54
N ASP A 58 5.29 -2.38 -7.36
CA ASP A 58 5.02 -1.05 -6.79
C ASP A 58 5.61 -0.92 -5.37
N PHE A 59 5.52 -1.97 -4.56
CA PHE A 59 6.14 -2.01 -3.24
C PHE A 59 7.67 -1.93 -3.31
N SER A 60 8.29 -2.64 -4.25
CA SER A 60 9.75 -2.63 -4.43
C SER A 60 10.25 -1.23 -4.83
N THR A 61 9.52 -0.54 -5.70
CA THR A 61 9.77 0.85 -6.08
C THR A 61 9.66 1.76 -4.86
N PHE A 62 8.55 1.68 -4.10
CA PHE A 62 8.35 2.44 -2.88
C PHE A 62 9.47 2.22 -1.85
N TYR A 63 9.84 0.95 -1.60
CA TYR A 63 10.86 0.59 -0.61
C TYR A 63 12.26 1.09 -0.98
N THR A 64 12.57 1.15 -2.28
CA THR A 64 13.86 1.64 -2.78
C THR A 64 13.91 3.17 -2.82
N ALA A 65 12.80 3.81 -3.18
CA ALA A 65 12.69 5.27 -3.25
C ALA A 65 12.72 5.91 -1.85
N ASP A 66 12.09 5.28 -0.86
CA ASP A 66 11.95 5.82 0.48
C ASP A 66 12.58 4.92 1.55
N ARG A 67 13.61 5.44 2.24
CA ARG A 67 14.09 4.80 3.48
C ARG A 67 12.95 4.72 4.49
N VAL A 68 12.44 3.53 4.76
CA VAL A 68 11.34 3.32 5.72
C VAL A 68 11.76 3.66 7.15
N MET A 69 13.02 3.38 7.49
CA MET A 69 13.64 3.75 8.78
C MET A 69 14.11 5.21 8.72
N VAL A 70 13.23 6.13 9.12
CA VAL A 70 13.52 7.55 9.30
C VAL A 70 13.45 7.90 10.78
N ASP A 71 14.22 8.92 11.19
CA ASP A 71 14.23 9.40 12.57
C ASP A 71 12.89 9.99 12.99
N ASP A 72 12.19 10.66 12.06
CA ASP A 72 10.90 11.31 12.31
C ASP A 72 9.76 10.30 12.57
N PRO A 73 9.25 10.20 13.83
CA PRO A 73 8.26 9.18 14.21
C PRO A 73 6.94 9.17 13.39
N PRO A 74 6.27 10.32 13.12
CA PRO A 74 5.06 10.35 12.28
C PRO A 74 5.28 9.90 10.84
N ILE A 75 6.43 10.19 10.24
CA ILE A 75 6.74 9.72 8.87
C ILE A 75 7.00 8.22 8.88
N ARG A 76 7.80 7.75 9.85
CA ARG A 76 8.10 6.33 10.03
C ARG A 76 6.83 5.50 10.25
N SER A 77 5.91 5.94 11.09
CA SER A 77 4.68 5.20 11.40
C SER A 77 3.77 5.04 10.17
N ARG A 78 3.64 6.09 9.34
CA ARG A 78 2.88 6.05 8.08
C ARG A 78 3.47 5.05 7.08
N ARG A 79 4.80 5.07 6.91
CA ARG A 79 5.52 4.14 6.02
C ARG A 79 5.41 2.69 6.49
N LEU A 80 5.58 2.45 7.79
CA LEU A 80 5.39 1.12 8.39
C LEU A 80 3.95 0.61 8.21
N LEU A 81 2.95 1.49 8.32
CA LEU A 81 1.57 1.12 8.06
C LEU A 81 1.37 0.64 6.61
N LEU A 82 1.95 1.34 5.63
CA LEU A 82 1.91 0.89 4.23
C LEU A 82 2.59 -0.47 4.06
N CYS A 83 3.78 -0.68 4.63
CA CYS A 83 4.46 -1.97 4.59
C CYS A 83 3.60 -3.10 5.18
N ALA A 84 3.02 -2.87 6.37
CA ALA A 84 2.17 -3.86 7.03
C ALA A 84 0.91 -4.18 6.21
N ARG A 85 0.31 -3.17 5.57
CA ARG A 85 -0.86 -3.38 4.71
C ARG A 85 -0.51 -4.15 3.45
N THR A 86 0.61 -3.83 2.80
CA THR A 86 1.09 -4.58 1.63
C THR A 86 1.38 -6.03 1.97
N LEU A 87 2.10 -6.29 3.08
CA LEU A 87 2.35 -7.65 3.55
C LEU A 87 1.05 -8.44 3.71
N ARG A 88 0.07 -7.86 4.42
CA ARG A 88 -1.21 -8.53 4.67
C ARG A 88 -1.97 -8.87 3.38
N VAL A 89 -1.95 -7.97 2.39
CA VAL A 89 -2.60 -8.20 1.09
C VAL A 89 -1.88 -9.29 0.30
N LEU A 90 -0.54 -9.29 0.29
CA LEU A 90 0.25 -10.34 -0.37
C LEU A 90 0.00 -11.71 0.27
N GLU A 91 0.07 -11.82 1.60
CA GLU A 91 -0.25 -13.06 2.33
C GLU A 91 -1.65 -13.56 1.99
N THR A 92 -2.65 -12.67 2.08
CA THR A 92 -4.04 -13.04 1.83
C THR A 92 -4.24 -13.48 0.38
N GLY A 93 -3.68 -12.73 -0.58
CA GLY A 93 -3.81 -13.04 -2.00
C GLY A 93 -3.11 -14.34 -2.38
N LEU A 94 -1.90 -14.59 -1.87
CA LEU A 94 -1.17 -15.83 -2.11
C LEU A 94 -1.88 -17.03 -1.48
N HIS A 95 -2.41 -16.86 -0.27
CA HIS A 95 -3.19 -17.91 0.39
C HIS A 95 -4.47 -18.26 -0.39
N LEU A 96 -5.16 -17.25 -0.97
CA LEU A 96 -6.32 -17.48 -1.84
C LEU A 96 -5.96 -18.22 -3.14
N LEU A 97 -4.70 -18.12 -3.60
CA LEU A 97 -4.17 -18.89 -4.73
C LEU A 97 -3.67 -20.29 -4.32
N GLY A 98 -3.77 -20.65 -3.03
CA GLY A 98 -3.28 -21.93 -2.51
C GLY A 98 -1.77 -21.97 -2.29
N LEU A 99 -1.12 -20.82 -2.16
CA LEU A 99 0.32 -20.69 -1.92
C LEU A 99 0.57 -20.32 -0.45
N GLU A 100 1.52 -21.02 0.18
CA GLU A 100 2.03 -20.67 1.50
C GLU A 100 3.13 -19.60 1.41
N THR A 101 3.12 -18.66 2.34
CA THR A 101 4.14 -17.59 2.42
C THR A 101 5.18 -17.91 3.48
N LEU A 102 6.43 -17.54 3.22
CA LEU A 102 7.54 -17.64 4.17
C LEU A 102 7.70 -16.33 4.95
N GLU A 103 8.00 -16.42 6.25
CA GLU A 103 8.31 -15.23 7.08
C GLU A 103 9.69 -14.64 6.76
N ARG A 104 10.60 -15.45 6.21
CA ARG A 104 11.94 -15.05 5.78
C ARG A 104 12.39 -15.94 4.62
N MET A 105 12.90 -15.31 3.57
CA MET A 105 13.63 -15.97 2.47
C MET A 105 15.13 -15.85 2.69
#